data_AF-A0A9D8GYB7-F1
#
_entry.id   AF-A0A9D8GYB7-F1
#
_cell.length_a   1.000
_cell.length_b   1.000
_cell.length_c   1.000
_cell.angle_alpha   90.00
_cell.angle_beta   90.00
_cell.angle_gamma   90.00
#
_symmetry.space_group_name_H-M   'P 1'
#
loop_
_entity.id
_entity.type
_entity.pdbx_description
1 polymer ?
#
loop_
_entity_poly.entity_id
_entity_poly.type
_entity_poly.pdbx_seq_one_letter_code
_entity_poly.pdbx_strand_id
1 'polypeptide(L)'
;QTLGGRAEPDVRVVFPPLVNDRDSVKFIADVAAEIVGEENMNREGPFVMASEDFSYMLEKVPGAFINIGNGGGEGGCEVHNPGYDFNDEIIALGATLWSRVVERKLAKDAR
;
A
#
# COMPACT_ATOMS: atom_id res chain seq x y z
N GLN A 1 1.73 48.44 5.87
CA GLN A 1 0.44 48.71 5.19
C GLN A 1 -0.17 47.35 4.85
N THR A 2 -1.46 47.14 5.16
CA THR A 2 -2.23 45.95 4.72
C THR A 2 -2.90 46.24 3.38
N LEU A 3 -3.02 45.26 2.48
CA LEU A 3 -3.53 45.45 1.11
C LEU A 3 -5.07 45.62 1.01
N GLY A 4 -5.82 45.52 2.11
CA GLY A 4 -7.27 45.80 2.14
C GLY A 4 -8.20 44.71 1.55
N GLY A 5 -7.67 43.54 1.18
CA GLY A 5 -8.47 42.42 0.69
C GLY A 5 -9.12 41.60 1.79
N ARG A 6 -10.27 40.97 1.47
CA ARG A 6 -10.94 39.93 2.27
C ARG A 6 -10.95 38.64 1.47
N ALA A 7 -10.67 37.51 2.13
CA ALA A 7 -10.82 36.18 1.59
C ALA A 7 -11.64 35.32 2.57
N GLU A 8 -12.42 34.40 2.03
CA GLU A 8 -13.16 33.38 2.79
C GLU A 8 -12.72 32.00 2.29
N PRO A 9 -12.01 31.20 3.11
CA PRO A 9 -11.55 29.90 2.69
C PRO A 9 -12.69 28.88 2.70
N ASP A 10 -12.84 28.13 1.61
CA ASP A 10 -13.62 26.88 1.56
C ASP A 10 -12.64 25.71 1.61
N VAL A 11 -12.53 25.10 2.80
CA VAL A 11 -11.63 23.97 3.04
C VAL A 11 -12.45 22.70 3.15
N ARG A 12 -12.14 21.72 2.30
CA ARG A 12 -12.80 20.41 2.28
C ARG A 12 -11.77 19.31 2.39
N VAL A 13 -12.00 18.39 3.32
CA VAL A 13 -11.22 17.15 3.41
C VAL A 13 -11.84 16.15 2.45
N VAL A 14 -11.08 15.74 1.43
CA VAL A 14 -11.57 14.85 0.34
C VAL A 14 -11.16 13.40 0.58
N PHE A 15 -10.04 13.16 1.30
CA PHE A 15 -9.57 11.84 1.69
C PHE A 15 -8.90 11.90 3.07
N PRO A 16 -9.16 10.93 3.97
CA PRO A 16 -8.34 10.73 5.14
C PRO A 16 -6.96 10.19 4.72
N PRO A 17 -5.92 10.35 5.55
CA PRO A 17 -4.65 9.69 5.31
C PRO A 17 -4.82 8.17 5.38
N LEU A 18 -4.11 7.45 4.50
CA LEU A 18 -3.99 6.00 4.61
C LEU A 18 -3.11 5.68 5.82
N VAL A 19 -3.70 5.10 6.86
CA VAL A 19 -2.97 4.69 8.08
C VAL A 19 -3.14 3.19 8.25
N ASN A 20 -2.03 2.48 8.13
CA ASN A 20 -2.00 1.04 8.37
C ASN A 20 -2.03 0.71 9.86
N ASP A 21 -2.71 -0.38 10.20
CA ASP A 21 -2.65 -0.97 11.53
C ASP A 21 -1.33 -1.74 11.73
N ARG A 22 -0.71 -1.59 12.90
CA ARG A 22 0.63 -2.13 13.19
C ARG A 22 0.66 -3.66 13.12
N ASP A 23 -0.34 -4.32 13.69
CA ASP A 23 -0.36 -5.79 13.77
C ASP A 23 -0.68 -6.39 12.40
N SER A 24 -1.55 -5.73 11.63
CA SER A 24 -1.87 -6.08 10.25
C SER A 24 -0.64 -5.96 9.33
N VAL A 25 0.15 -4.89 9.48
CA VAL A 25 1.41 -4.70 8.74
C VAL A 25 2.42 -5.78 9.11
N LYS A 26 2.59 -6.05 10.41
CA LYS A 26 3.50 -7.11 10.85
C LYS A 26 3.11 -8.45 10.23
N PHE A 27 1.83 -8.80 10.28
CA PHE A 27 1.33 -10.06 9.74
C PHE A 27 1.58 -10.21 8.24
N ILE A 28 1.17 -9.23 7.42
CA ILE A 28 1.36 -9.33 5.97
C ILE A 28 2.85 -9.29 5.59
N ALA A 29 3.68 -8.52 6.30
CA ALA A 29 5.13 -8.48 6.08
C ALA A 29 5.80 -9.82 6.40
N ASP A 30 5.38 -10.50 7.47
CA ASP A 30 5.89 -11.84 7.80
C ASP A 30 5.51 -12.86 6.72
N VAL A 31 4.26 -12.83 6.24
CA VAL A 31 3.82 -13.71 5.14
C VAL A 31 4.57 -13.41 3.85
N ALA A 32 4.80 -12.13 3.53
CA ALA A 32 5.59 -11.74 2.37
C ALA A 32 7.04 -12.21 2.48
N ALA A 33 7.69 -12.03 3.63
CA ALA A 33 9.05 -12.48 3.88
C ALA A 33 9.22 -14.00 3.75
N GLU A 34 8.20 -14.80 4.14
CA GLU A 34 8.21 -16.25 3.90
C GLU A 34 8.23 -16.62 2.40
N ILE A 35 7.72 -15.74 1.53
CA ILE A 35 7.62 -15.96 0.07
C ILE A 35 8.88 -15.46 -0.65
N VAL A 36 9.32 -14.23 -0.34
CA VAL A 36 10.40 -13.56 -1.07
C VAL A 36 11.75 -13.56 -0.35
N GLY A 37 11.81 -14.03 0.89
CA GLY A 37 12.97 -13.89 1.76
C GLY A 37 12.97 -12.56 2.52
N GLU A 38 13.51 -12.55 3.73
CA GLU A 38 13.56 -11.36 4.59
C GLU A 38 14.42 -10.24 3.96
N GLU A 39 15.45 -10.61 3.19
CA GLU A 39 16.32 -9.69 2.46
C GLU A 39 15.60 -8.89 1.37
N ASN A 40 14.47 -9.40 0.87
CA ASN A 40 13.66 -8.74 -0.15
C ASN A 40 12.43 -8.04 0.45
N MET A 41 12.30 -8.00 1.78
CA MET A 41 11.17 -7.37 2.46
C MET A 41 11.57 -6.08 3.19
N ASN A 42 11.18 -4.93 2.63
CA ASN A 42 11.32 -3.66 3.33
C ASN A 42 10.13 -3.39 4.26
N ARG A 43 10.34 -3.54 5.57
CA ARG A 43 9.33 -3.27 6.62
C ARG A 43 9.17 -1.79 6.95
N GLU A 44 10.09 -0.95 6.49
CA GLU A 44 10.15 0.50 6.73
C GLU A 44 10.16 1.25 5.38
N GLY A 45 9.19 0.90 4.53
CA GLY A 45 8.98 1.61 3.26
C GLY A 45 8.80 3.12 3.45
N PRO A 46 9.18 3.93 2.46
CA PRO A 46 9.04 5.38 2.55
C PRO A 46 7.58 5.82 2.62
N PHE A 47 7.31 7.00 3.17
CA PHE A 47 6.02 7.65 3.01
C PHE A 47 5.79 8.03 1.55
N VAL A 48 4.58 7.79 1.07
CA VAL A 48 4.16 8.09 -0.30
C VAL A 48 3.21 9.30 -0.25
N MET A 49 3.39 10.23 -1.18
CA MET A 49 2.58 11.47 -1.25
C MET A 49 1.23 11.29 -1.97
N ALA A 50 1.00 10.11 -2.57
CA ALA A 50 -0.24 9.79 -3.26
C ALA A 50 -1.41 9.66 -2.28
N SER A 51 -2.60 10.08 -2.72
CA SER A 51 -3.86 9.77 -2.03
C SER A 51 -4.37 8.40 -2.45
N GLU A 52 -4.94 7.66 -1.52
CA GLU A 52 -5.49 6.32 -1.76
C GLU A 52 -6.83 6.18 -1.00
N ASP A 53 -7.88 5.76 -1.69
CA ASP A 53 -9.24 5.69 -1.13
C ASP A 53 -9.44 4.46 -0.23
N PHE A 54 -8.52 3.48 -0.30
CA PHE A 54 -8.42 2.40 0.67
C PHE A 54 -8.30 2.90 2.12
N SER A 55 -7.85 4.14 2.33
CA SER A 55 -7.89 4.84 3.61
C SER A 55 -9.26 4.78 4.29
N TYR A 56 -10.35 4.89 3.53
CA TYR A 56 -11.72 4.78 4.08
C TYR A 56 -12.05 3.39 4.61
N MET A 57 -11.46 2.33 4.04
CA MET A 57 -11.63 0.98 4.56
C MET A 57 -10.86 0.82 5.88
N LEU A 58 -9.64 1.36 5.95
CA LEU A 58 -8.79 1.32 7.13
C LEU A 58 -9.33 2.13 8.31
N GLU A 59 -10.15 3.17 8.07
CA GLU A 59 -10.89 3.85 9.13
C GLU A 59 -11.95 2.95 9.81
N LYS A 60 -12.37 1.85 9.17
CA LYS A 60 -13.44 0.97 9.68
C LYS A 60 -12.91 -0.33 10.25
N VAL A 61 -11.86 -0.89 9.65
CA VAL A 61 -11.33 -2.20 10.03
C VAL A 61 -9.81 -2.16 10.02
N PRO A 62 -9.13 -2.69 11.05
CA PRO A 62 -7.68 -2.84 11.05
C PRO A 62 -7.23 -3.62 9.80
N GLY A 63 -6.28 -3.05 9.07
CA GLY A 63 -5.78 -3.63 7.84
C GLY A 63 -4.44 -3.05 7.44
N ALA A 64 -3.90 -3.57 6.33
CA ALA A 64 -2.64 -3.14 5.77
C ALA A 64 -2.77 -2.97 4.25
N PHE A 65 -2.28 -1.84 3.76
CA PHE A 65 -2.02 -1.55 2.36
C PHE A 65 -0.50 -1.53 2.18
N ILE A 66 0.00 -2.31 1.22
CA ILE A 66 1.43 -2.46 0.97
C ILE A 66 1.75 -2.21 -0.51
N ASN A 67 2.99 -1.87 -0.78
CA ASN A 67 3.52 -1.83 -2.15
C ASN A 67 4.24 -3.13 -2.46
N ILE A 68 4.13 -3.58 -3.71
CA ILE A 68 4.92 -4.67 -4.28
C ILE A 68 5.88 -4.06 -5.31
N GLY A 69 7.14 -4.52 -5.31
CA GLY A 69 8.12 -4.05 -6.29
C GLY A 69 7.70 -4.45 -7.70
N ASN A 70 7.51 -3.48 -8.59
CA ASN A 70 7.12 -3.68 -9.99
C ASN A 70 8.33 -3.61 -10.95
N GLY A 71 9.55 -3.83 -10.44
CA GLY A 71 10.80 -3.70 -11.20
C GLY A 71 11.38 -2.28 -11.21
N GLY A 72 12.51 -2.11 -11.91
CA GLY A 72 13.17 -0.83 -12.15
C GLY A 72 13.95 -0.87 -13.48
N GLY A 73 14.34 0.30 -14.02
CA GLY A 73 15.02 0.40 -15.32
C GLY A 73 14.20 1.15 -16.39
N GLU A 74 14.52 0.96 -17.67
CA GLU A 74 13.70 1.49 -18.78
C GLU A 74 12.26 0.95 -18.66
N GLY A 75 11.27 1.86 -18.61
CA GLY A 75 9.85 1.51 -18.34
C GLY A 75 9.45 1.56 -16.85
N GLY A 76 10.43 1.63 -15.92
CA GLY A 76 10.22 1.81 -14.48
C GLY A 76 9.81 3.25 -14.12
N CYS A 77 8.74 3.73 -14.74
CA CYS A 77 8.13 5.02 -14.41
C CYS A 77 7.10 4.86 -13.30
N GLU A 78 6.83 5.94 -12.58
CA GLU A 78 5.73 5.97 -11.62
C GLU A 78 4.37 5.79 -12.33
N VAL A 79 3.39 5.29 -11.56
CA VAL A 79 1.99 5.26 -12.00
C VAL A 79 1.56 6.67 -12.44
N HIS A 80 0.69 6.74 -13.46
CA HIS A 80 0.27 7.96 -14.17
C HIS A 80 1.25 8.51 -15.22
N ASN A 81 2.45 7.92 -15.38
CA ASN A 81 3.30 8.24 -16.53
C ASN A 81 2.76 7.56 -17.81
N PRO A 82 2.67 8.25 -18.96
CA PRO A 82 2.25 7.63 -20.23
C PRO A 82 3.13 6.47 -20.72
N GLY A 83 4.39 6.42 -20.29
CA GLY A 83 5.32 5.33 -20.56
C GLY A 83 5.33 4.25 -19.48
N TYR A 84 4.37 4.27 -18.54
CA TYR A 84 4.23 3.21 -17.56
C TYR A 84 3.91 1.89 -18.26
N ASP A 85 4.73 0.88 -17.98
CA ASP A 85 4.53 -0.49 -18.42
C ASP A 85 4.51 -1.40 -17.19
N PHE A 86 3.47 -2.24 -17.08
CA PHE A 86 3.30 -3.09 -15.92
C PHE A 86 4.20 -4.32 -16.04
N ASN A 87 4.86 -4.73 -14.95
CA ASN A 87 5.70 -5.92 -15.00
C ASN A 87 4.84 -7.19 -14.81
N ASP A 88 4.42 -7.82 -15.91
CA ASP A 88 3.61 -9.05 -15.85
C ASP A 88 4.27 -10.20 -15.05
N GLU A 89 5.60 -10.21 -14.91
CA GLU A 89 6.31 -11.23 -14.13
C GLU A 89 5.93 -11.22 -12.65
N ILE A 90 5.46 -10.07 -12.12
CA ILE A 90 5.08 -9.94 -10.69
C ILE A 90 3.65 -10.40 -10.40
N ILE A 91 2.84 -10.73 -11.41
CA ILE A 91 1.43 -11.16 -11.22
C ILE A 91 1.37 -12.42 -10.36
N ALA A 92 2.20 -13.43 -10.67
CA ALA A 92 2.22 -14.68 -9.93
C ALA A 92 2.65 -14.46 -8.47
N LEU A 93 3.60 -13.55 -8.22
CA LEU A 93 4.04 -13.20 -6.89
C LEU A 93 2.93 -12.52 -6.08
N GLY A 94 2.27 -11.51 -6.67
CA GLY A 94 1.16 -10.80 -6.03
C GLY A 94 -0.02 -11.74 -5.71
N ALA A 95 -0.39 -12.62 -6.64
CA ALA A 95 -1.43 -13.62 -6.41
C ALA A 95 -1.05 -14.60 -5.29
N THR A 96 0.21 -15.05 -5.27
CA THR A 96 0.73 -15.94 -4.22
C THR A 96 0.63 -15.28 -2.86
N LEU A 97 1.03 -14.01 -2.72
CA LEU A 97 0.96 -13.29 -1.45
C LEU A 97 -0.46 -13.31 -0.87
N TRP A 98 -1.46 -12.93 -1.66
CA TRP A 98 -2.85 -12.88 -1.18
C TRP A 98 -3.41 -14.28 -0.87
N SER A 99 -3.07 -15.31 -1.65
CA SER A 99 -3.42 -16.70 -1.32
C SER A 99 -2.86 -17.10 0.04
N ARG A 100 -1.56 -16.86 0.28
CA ARG A 100 -0.88 -17.20 1.54
C ARG A 100 -1.43 -16.41 2.72
N VAL A 101 -1.76 -15.13 2.53
CA VAL A 101 -2.41 -14.28 3.55
C VAL A 101 -3.76 -14.89 3.96
N VAL A 102 -4.60 -15.25 2.99
CA VAL A 102 -5.91 -15.86 3.26
C VAL A 102 -5.77 -17.22 3.92
N GLU A 103 -4.90 -18.09 3.41
CA GLU A 103 -4.60 -19.40 4.00
C GLU A 103 -4.15 -19.28 5.44
N ARG A 104 -3.24 -18.35 5.76
CA ARG A 104 -2.73 -18.16 7.12
C ARG A 104 -3.75 -17.54 8.05
N LYS A 105 -4.56 -16.60 7.56
CA LYS A 105 -5.58 -15.92 8.38
C LYS A 105 -6.77 -16.81 8.68
N LEU A 106 -7.15 -17.68 7.74
CA LEU A 106 -8.35 -18.52 7.81
C LEU A 106 -8.03 -20.01 7.99
N ALA A 107 -6.76 -20.37 8.24
CA ALA A 107 -6.39 -21.74 8.56
C ALA A 107 -7.31 -22.24 9.67
N LYS A 108 -8.05 -23.32 9.38
CA LYS A 108 -8.79 -24.01 10.43
C LYS A 108 -7.76 -24.59 11.38
N ASP A 109 -7.90 -24.35 12.67
CA ASP A 109 -7.17 -25.09 13.69
C ASP A 109 -7.25 -26.57 13.32
N ALA A 110 -6.09 -27.24 13.29
CA ALA A 110 -6.01 -28.66 13.04
C ALA A 110 -6.93 -29.36 14.05
N ARG A 111 -8.13 -29.75 13.59
CA ARG A 111 -9.03 -30.61 14.34
C ARG A 111 -8.43 -31.99 14.49
#